data_AF-A0AAJ6L2G8-F1
#
_entry.id   AF-A0AAJ6L2G8-F1
#
_cell.length_a   1.000
_cell.length_b   1.000
_cell.length_c   1.000
_cell.angle_alpha   90.00
_cell.angle_beta   90.00
_cell.angle_gamma   90.00
#
_symmetry.space_group_name_H-M   'P 1'
#
loop_
_entity.id
_entity.type
_entity.pdbx_description
1 polymer ?
#
loop_
_entity_poly.entity_id
_entity_poly.type
_entity_poly.pdbx_seq_one_letter_code
_entity_poly.pdbx_strand_id
1 'polypeptide(L)'
;MLAPPVALHAASPVMLAAAWTMLREALLASGRTGRDAREVVAAGVSQANRCPYCVDVHGGTLAGLLSGPDAAAVLTGQLADLREPRLRELARWAAYGGPPPFPPEHGPELVGVAVAFHYLNRMVNVFLPDSPLPPVPGPVAAVLRRGAARILAGLARRPVVPGVSPGLLPPATVPPDLSWTGDRPHLVAAFARSAAVVDAAGERTVPAPVRRLLTAQLPRLGAPPPVLDARPAALRHRWLDECVAGLPEPDRPAGRLALLVAFASYRVTAADVDRVRARGYDDRGLVELAAWSSLTAARYLGARALRVAPAPTAGWSRRTIG
;
A
#
# COMPACT_ATOMS: atom_id res chain seq x y z
N MET A 1 -5.04 22.23 1.01
CA MET A 1 -4.54 21.48 -0.15
C MET A 1 -4.44 20.01 0.26
N LEU A 2 -5.07 19.09 -0.48
CA LEU A 2 -4.93 17.65 -0.22
C LEU A 2 -3.62 17.15 -0.87
N ALA A 3 -2.92 16.22 -0.22
CA ALA A 3 -1.72 15.62 -0.79
C ALA A 3 -2.08 14.79 -2.03
N PRO A 4 -1.24 14.74 -3.10
CA PRO A 4 -1.56 14.03 -4.33
C PRO A 4 -1.98 12.56 -4.16
N PRO A 5 -1.37 11.75 -3.26
CA PRO A 5 -1.82 10.37 -3.00
C PRO A 5 -3.26 10.25 -2.50
N VAL A 6 -3.80 11.31 -1.89
CA VAL A 6 -5.21 11.39 -1.50
C VAL A 6 -6.02 11.96 -2.66
N ALA A 7 -5.58 13.09 -3.22
CA ALA A 7 -6.29 13.83 -4.28
C ALA A 7 -6.54 13.02 -5.56
N LEU A 8 -5.71 12.02 -5.87
CA LEU A 8 -5.92 11.13 -7.03
C LEU A 8 -7.28 10.43 -7.03
N HIS A 9 -7.92 10.32 -5.86
CA HIS A 9 -9.23 9.67 -5.71
C HIS A 9 -10.40 10.63 -6.01
N ALA A 10 -10.17 11.87 -6.42
CA ALA A 10 -11.20 12.91 -6.54
C ALA A 10 -12.36 12.56 -7.50
N ALA A 11 -12.13 11.69 -8.49
CA ALA A 11 -13.18 11.19 -9.38
C ALA A 11 -14.24 10.33 -8.65
N SER A 12 -13.94 9.84 -7.44
CA SER A 12 -14.90 9.18 -6.54
C SER A 12 -14.79 9.79 -5.13
N PRO A 13 -15.66 10.74 -4.76
CA PRO A 13 -15.61 11.40 -3.45
C PRO A 13 -15.63 10.44 -2.26
N VAL A 14 -16.28 9.29 -2.40
CA VAL A 14 -16.28 8.25 -1.37
C VAL A 14 -14.93 7.54 -1.25
N MET A 15 -14.20 7.31 -2.36
CA MET A 15 -12.84 6.77 -2.33
C MET A 15 -11.86 7.80 -1.76
N LEU A 16 -12.06 9.08 -2.07
CA LEU A 16 -11.30 10.18 -1.49
C LEU A 16 -11.45 10.20 0.05
N ALA A 17 -12.69 10.11 0.54
CA ALA A 17 -12.98 10.04 1.97
C ALA A 17 -12.38 8.78 2.62
N ALA A 18 -12.46 7.61 1.97
CA ALA A 18 -11.86 6.37 2.46
C ALA A 18 -10.32 6.44 2.55
N ALA A 19 -9.66 6.87 1.48
CA ALA A 19 -8.21 7.03 1.44
C ALA A 19 -7.73 8.03 2.51
N TRP A 20 -8.41 9.17 2.65
CA TRP A 20 -8.11 10.14 3.69
C TRP A 20 -8.32 9.59 5.09
N THR A 21 -9.44 8.88 5.31
CA THR A 21 -9.80 8.33 6.62
C THR A 21 -8.76 7.32 7.10
N MET A 22 -8.36 6.37 6.24
CA MET A 22 -7.31 5.40 6.56
C MET A 22 -5.97 6.08 6.82
N LEU A 23 -5.52 6.97 5.93
CA LEU A 23 -4.22 7.64 6.06
C LEU A 23 -4.15 8.49 7.34
N ARG A 24 -5.18 9.29 7.60
CA ARG A 24 -5.23 10.20 8.74
C ARG A 24 -5.16 9.43 10.05
N GLU A 25 -6.00 8.42 10.22
CA GLU A 25 -6.11 7.69 11.49
C GLU A 25 -4.94 6.73 11.72
N ALA A 26 -4.37 6.13 10.66
CA ALA A 26 -3.25 5.22 10.80
C ALA A 26 -1.90 5.94 10.96
N LEU A 27 -1.61 6.94 10.12
CA LEU A 27 -0.30 7.59 10.07
C LEU A 27 -0.23 8.85 10.94
N LEU A 28 -1.24 9.72 10.82
CA LEU A 28 -1.15 11.09 11.35
C LEU A 28 -1.63 11.20 12.81
N ALA A 29 -2.73 10.55 13.16
CA ALA A 29 -3.38 10.66 14.47
C ALA A 29 -2.48 10.17 15.61
N SER A 30 -2.30 10.97 16.66
CA SER A 30 -1.46 10.62 17.81
C SER A 30 -1.87 9.30 18.44
N GLY A 31 -0.91 8.52 18.94
CA GLY A 31 -1.16 7.20 19.53
C GLY A 31 0.00 6.72 20.39
N ARG A 32 0.05 5.41 20.64
CA ARG A 32 1.12 4.76 21.42
C ARG A 32 2.44 4.71 20.65
N THR A 33 2.40 4.68 19.32
CA THR A 33 3.61 4.64 18.49
C THR A 33 4.02 6.03 18.04
N GLY A 34 5.34 6.25 18.02
CA GLY A 34 5.95 7.48 17.53
C GLY A 34 5.79 7.65 16.02
N ARG A 35 5.85 8.90 15.57
CA ARG A 35 5.72 9.23 14.13
C ARG A 35 6.86 8.64 13.31
N ASP A 36 8.07 8.58 13.87
CA ASP A 36 9.24 7.91 13.29
C ASP A 36 8.99 6.42 13.00
N ALA A 37 8.40 5.69 13.95
CA ALA A 37 8.07 4.27 13.80
C ALA A 37 7.05 4.05 12.66
N ARG A 38 6.08 4.94 12.52
CA ARG A 38 5.08 4.85 11.47
C ARG A 38 5.64 5.23 10.10
N GLU A 39 6.45 6.28 10.03
CA GLU A 39 7.10 6.68 8.77
C GLU A 39 8.08 5.62 8.28
N VAL A 40 8.82 4.93 9.16
CA VAL A 40 9.70 3.83 8.74
C VAL A 40 8.92 2.62 8.24
N VAL A 41 7.76 2.30 8.83
CA VAL A 41 6.86 1.26 8.31
C VAL A 41 6.30 1.67 6.94
N ALA A 42 5.83 2.91 6.78
CA ALA A 42 5.35 3.43 5.50
C ALA A 42 6.44 3.36 4.42
N ALA A 43 7.67 3.75 4.74
CA ALA A 43 8.80 3.69 3.82
C ALA A 43 9.19 2.23 3.48
N GLY A 44 9.23 1.33 4.46
CA GLY A 44 9.53 -0.09 4.24
C GLY A 44 8.50 -0.79 3.34
N VAL A 45 7.21 -0.57 3.58
CA VAL A 45 6.13 -1.05 2.70
C VAL A 45 6.24 -0.45 1.30
N SER A 46 6.60 0.83 1.19
CA SER A 46 6.79 1.52 -0.10
C SER A 46 7.95 0.95 -0.92
N GLN A 47 9.06 0.59 -0.26
CA GLN A 47 10.17 -0.11 -0.92
C GLN A 47 9.74 -1.51 -1.40
N ALA A 48 9.04 -2.28 -0.57
CA ALA A 48 8.54 -3.60 -0.94
C ALA A 48 7.55 -3.55 -2.11
N ASN A 49 6.67 -2.54 -2.14
CA ASN A 49 5.72 -2.33 -3.23
C ASN A 49 6.32 -1.61 -4.45
N ARG A 50 7.60 -1.24 -4.41
CA ARG A 50 8.32 -0.53 -5.48
C ARG A 50 7.63 0.77 -5.89
N CYS A 51 7.26 1.57 -4.90
CA CYS A 51 6.58 2.85 -5.10
C CYS A 51 7.55 4.00 -4.83
N PRO A 52 8.31 4.48 -5.84
CA PRO A 52 9.35 5.50 -5.66
C PRO A 52 8.79 6.80 -5.08
N TYR A 53 7.58 7.20 -5.47
CA TYR A 53 6.93 8.41 -4.96
C TYR A 53 6.77 8.34 -3.44
N CYS A 54 6.25 7.22 -2.93
CA CYS A 54 6.05 7.04 -1.50
C CYS A 54 7.37 6.82 -0.75
N VAL A 55 8.39 6.22 -1.39
CA VAL A 55 9.75 6.17 -0.82
C VAL A 55 10.31 7.59 -0.63
N ASP A 56 10.16 8.47 -1.62
CA ASP A 56 10.61 9.87 -1.52
C ASP A 56 9.88 10.62 -0.40
N VAL A 57 8.55 10.51 -0.31
CA VAL A 57 7.75 11.22 0.70
C VAL A 57 8.02 10.71 2.12
N HIS A 58 7.93 9.40 2.33
CA HIS A 58 8.04 8.81 3.67
C HIS A 58 9.50 8.71 4.12
N GLY A 59 10.42 8.43 3.20
CA GLY A 59 11.86 8.56 3.45
C GLY A 59 12.25 10.00 3.76
N GLY A 60 11.80 10.97 2.98
CA GLY A 60 12.05 12.40 3.25
C GLY A 60 11.49 12.84 4.61
N THR A 61 10.28 12.42 4.96
CA THR A 61 9.67 12.73 6.27
C THR A 61 10.47 12.10 7.41
N LEU A 62 10.79 10.80 7.31
CA LEU A 62 11.60 10.09 8.31
C LEU A 62 12.99 10.72 8.46
N ALA A 63 13.68 11.02 7.36
CA ALA A 63 14.98 11.65 7.40
C ALA A 63 14.98 13.01 8.14
N GLY A 64 13.90 13.79 8.02
CA GLY A 64 13.75 15.05 8.76
C GLY A 64 13.31 14.88 10.22
N LEU A 65 12.79 13.71 10.61
CA LEU A 65 12.53 13.34 12.00
C LEU A 65 13.79 12.81 12.71
N LEU A 66 14.70 12.21 11.94
CA LEU A 66 15.99 11.68 12.39
C LEU A 66 17.11 12.74 12.28
N SER A 67 18.30 12.34 12.73
CA SER A 67 19.52 13.15 12.65
C SER A 67 20.73 12.28 12.34
N GLY A 68 21.80 12.88 11.79
CA GLY A 68 23.07 12.19 11.60
C GLY A 68 23.03 11.08 10.53
N PRO A 69 23.78 9.98 10.73
CA PRO A 69 23.93 8.91 9.73
C PRO A 69 22.62 8.26 9.29
N ASP A 70 21.65 8.10 10.18
CA ASP A 70 20.37 7.46 9.86
C ASP A 70 19.53 8.33 8.91
N ALA A 71 19.54 9.65 9.10
CA ALA A 71 18.90 10.57 8.16
C ALA A 71 19.52 10.47 6.75
N ALA A 72 20.85 10.29 6.66
CA ALA A 72 21.53 10.11 5.38
C ALA A 72 21.18 8.77 4.73
N ALA A 73 21.17 7.67 5.49
CA ALA A 73 20.80 6.33 5.01
C ALA A 73 19.37 6.30 4.47
N VAL A 74 18.42 6.96 5.14
CA VAL A 74 17.03 7.04 4.66
C VAL A 74 16.94 7.79 3.32
N LEU A 75 17.65 8.92 3.17
CA LEU A 75 17.63 9.70 1.94
C LEU A 75 18.24 8.98 0.73
N THR A 76 19.08 7.96 0.98
CA THR A 76 19.64 7.09 -0.06
C THR A 76 18.90 5.76 -0.20
N GLY A 77 17.75 5.60 0.49
CA GLY A 77 16.92 4.40 0.42
C GLY A 77 17.46 3.19 1.19
N GLN A 78 18.49 3.37 2.02
CA GLN A 78 19.21 2.32 2.74
C GLN A 78 18.59 2.07 4.12
N LEU A 79 17.29 1.73 4.18
CA LEU A 79 16.60 1.46 5.45
C LEU A 79 17.19 0.26 6.22
N ALA A 80 17.81 -0.68 5.50
CA ALA A 80 18.51 -1.82 6.10
C ALA A 80 19.77 -1.42 6.89
N ASP A 81 20.33 -0.23 6.62
CA ASP A 81 21.58 0.25 7.19
C ASP A 81 21.37 1.25 8.36
N LEU A 82 20.11 1.41 8.79
CA LEU A 82 19.76 2.22 9.97
C LEU A 82 20.50 1.73 11.22
N ARG A 83 21.19 2.64 11.90
CA ARG A 83 21.91 2.36 13.15
C ARG A 83 20.96 2.14 14.30
N GLU A 84 19.86 2.88 14.36
CA GLU A 84 18.78 2.67 15.34
C GLU A 84 18.14 1.28 15.14
N PRO A 85 18.38 0.31 16.04
CA PRO A 85 17.96 -1.08 15.83
C PRO A 85 16.44 -1.22 15.72
N ARG A 86 15.68 -0.47 16.53
CA ARG A 86 14.21 -0.52 16.53
C ARG A 86 13.64 -0.15 15.16
N LEU A 87 14.14 0.94 14.56
CA LEU A 87 13.65 1.41 13.26
C LEU A 87 14.07 0.47 12.12
N ARG A 88 15.30 -0.07 12.18
CA ARG A 88 15.79 -1.08 11.23
C ARG A 88 14.94 -2.35 11.23
N GLU A 89 14.59 -2.86 12.41
CA GLU A 89 13.74 -4.05 12.54
C GLU A 89 12.31 -3.78 12.06
N LEU A 90 11.75 -2.61 12.36
CA LEU A 90 10.45 -2.18 11.84
C LEU A 90 10.45 -2.08 10.31
N ALA A 91 11.49 -1.49 9.71
CA ALA A 91 11.63 -1.43 8.26
C ALA A 91 11.64 -2.82 7.61
N ARG A 92 12.40 -3.75 8.22
CA ARG A 92 12.48 -5.14 7.77
C ARG A 92 11.14 -5.85 7.88
N TRP A 93 10.44 -5.75 9.01
CA TRP A 93 9.12 -6.33 9.17
C TRP A 93 8.11 -5.75 8.17
N ALA A 94 8.13 -4.43 7.97
CA ALA A 94 7.26 -3.75 7.02
C ALA A 94 7.49 -4.22 5.57
N ALA A 95 8.74 -4.48 5.19
CA ALA A 95 9.08 -4.91 3.84
C ALA A 95 8.87 -6.41 3.59
N TYR A 96 9.15 -7.26 4.58
CA TYR A 96 9.26 -8.71 4.42
C TYR A 96 8.27 -9.53 5.27
N GLY A 97 7.47 -8.87 6.10
CA GLY A 97 6.65 -9.54 7.11
C GLY A 97 7.50 -10.28 8.15
N GLY A 98 6.90 -11.31 8.75
CA GLY A 98 7.52 -12.12 9.81
C GLY A 98 7.03 -11.76 11.22
N PRO A 99 7.68 -12.29 12.26
CA PRO A 99 7.32 -11.99 13.65
C PRO A 99 7.36 -10.48 13.92
N PRO A 100 6.33 -9.89 14.54
CA PRO A 100 6.32 -8.48 14.88
C PRO A 100 7.47 -8.09 15.83
N PRO A 101 8.35 -7.12 15.47
CA PRO A 101 9.47 -6.69 16.31
C PRO A 101 9.03 -5.61 17.34
N PHE A 102 7.81 -5.70 17.83
CA PHE A 102 7.23 -4.69 18.71
C PHE A 102 6.22 -5.30 19.69
N PRO A 103 5.99 -4.63 20.84
CA PRO A 103 4.97 -5.05 21.79
C PRO A 103 3.57 -5.13 21.16
N PRO A 104 2.71 -6.10 21.53
CA PRO A 104 1.39 -6.31 20.95
C PRO A 104 0.51 -5.05 20.92
N GLU A 105 0.64 -4.17 21.92
CA GLU A 105 -0.10 -2.92 22.01
C GLU A 105 0.20 -1.91 20.90
N HIS A 106 1.33 -2.03 20.20
CA HIS A 106 1.68 -1.23 19.03
C HIS A 106 1.10 -1.80 17.74
N GLY A 107 0.68 -3.07 17.75
CA GLY A 107 0.19 -3.81 16.59
C GLY A 107 -0.87 -3.08 15.78
N PRO A 108 -2.00 -2.63 16.39
CA PRO A 108 -3.04 -1.94 15.64
C PRO A 108 -2.57 -0.74 14.84
N GLU A 109 -1.69 0.09 15.43
CA GLU A 109 -1.19 1.30 14.78
C GLU A 109 -0.22 0.98 13.64
N LEU A 110 0.75 0.10 13.89
CA LEU A 110 1.77 -0.24 12.89
C LEU A 110 1.21 -1.08 11.73
N VAL A 111 0.29 -2.01 12.02
CA VAL A 111 -0.43 -2.76 10.98
C VAL A 111 -1.36 -1.83 10.20
N GLY A 112 -2.02 -0.88 10.87
CA GLY A 112 -2.84 0.14 10.20
C GLY A 112 -2.03 0.94 9.18
N VAL A 113 -0.82 1.37 9.55
CA VAL A 113 0.11 2.02 8.62
C VAL A 113 0.45 1.08 7.46
N ALA A 114 0.84 -0.16 7.75
CA ALA A 114 1.19 -1.11 6.70
C ALA A 114 0.04 -1.35 5.69
N VAL A 115 -1.19 -1.52 6.17
CA VAL A 115 -2.39 -1.68 5.32
C VAL A 115 -2.65 -0.41 4.51
N ALA A 116 -2.61 0.76 5.13
CA ALA A 116 -2.81 2.03 4.44
C ALA A 116 -1.78 2.24 3.31
N PHE A 117 -0.52 1.83 3.51
CA PHE A 117 0.53 1.97 2.51
C PHE A 117 0.54 0.88 1.45
N HIS A 118 0.18 -0.37 1.79
CA HIS A 118 -0.12 -1.36 0.75
C HIS A 118 -1.26 -0.90 -0.16
N TYR A 119 -2.25 -0.18 0.38
CA TYR A 119 -3.30 0.43 -0.42
C TYR A 119 -2.79 1.61 -1.26
N LEU A 120 -2.22 2.64 -0.61
CA LEU A 120 -1.84 3.89 -1.28
C LEU A 120 -0.73 3.68 -2.30
N ASN A 121 0.28 2.85 -2.03
CA ASN A 121 1.36 2.60 -2.98
C ASN A 121 0.83 2.06 -4.31
N ARG A 122 -0.17 1.17 -4.27
CA ARG A 122 -0.75 0.62 -5.50
C ARG A 122 -1.53 1.66 -6.28
N MET A 123 -2.26 2.53 -5.59
CA MET A 123 -2.96 3.66 -6.23
C MET A 123 -1.99 4.66 -6.84
N VAL A 124 -0.93 5.01 -6.10
CA VAL A 124 0.11 5.93 -6.54
C VAL A 124 0.84 5.40 -7.77
N ASN A 125 1.23 4.11 -7.77
CA ASN A 125 1.88 3.49 -8.93
C ASN A 125 1.04 3.53 -10.22
N VAL A 126 -0.29 3.57 -10.11
CA VAL A 126 -1.19 3.60 -11.28
C VAL A 126 -1.43 5.03 -11.77
N PHE A 127 -1.60 5.99 -10.85
CA PHE A 127 -2.18 7.30 -11.19
C PHE A 127 -1.24 8.50 -11.02
N LEU A 128 -0.07 8.32 -10.38
CA LEU A 128 0.88 9.41 -10.13
C LEU A 128 2.24 9.12 -10.78
N PRO A 129 3.04 10.18 -11.05
CA PRO A 129 4.42 10.02 -11.47
C PRO A 129 5.30 9.39 -10.38
N ASP A 130 6.49 8.94 -10.76
CA ASP A 130 7.43 8.26 -9.87
C ASP A 130 7.99 9.14 -8.73
N SER A 131 7.91 10.47 -8.82
CA SER A 131 8.41 11.37 -7.77
C SER A 131 7.47 12.56 -7.57
N PRO A 132 7.29 13.04 -6.33
CA PRO A 132 6.62 14.31 -6.05
C PRO A 132 7.43 15.54 -6.47
N LEU A 133 8.74 15.36 -6.72
CA LEU A 133 9.65 16.44 -7.07
C LEU A 133 9.76 16.59 -8.59
N PRO A 134 9.98 17.81 -9.10
CA PRO A 134 10.24 18.01 -10.51
C PRO A 134 11.56 17.33 -10.91
N PRO A 135 11.66 16.82 -12.16
CA PRO A 135 12.91 16.27 -12.67
C PRO A 135 13.95 17.39 -12.80
N VAL A 136 15.00 17.34 -11.98
CA VAL A 136 16.09 18.33 -11.97
C VAL A 136 17.45 17.63 -11.86
N PRO A 137 18.57 18.28 -12.24
CA PRO A 137 19.91 17.70 -12.10
C PRO A 137 20.22 17.26 -10.67
N GLY A 138 21.00 16.19 -10.52
CA GLY A 138 21.25 15.50 -9.24
C GLY A 138 21.62 16.39 -8.05
N PRO A 139 22.56 17.36 -8.18
CA PRO A 139 22.90 18.27 -7.09
C PRO A 139 21.72 19.12 -6.62
N VAL A 140 20.91 19.60 -7.56
CA VAL A 140 19.69 20.39 -7.28
C VAL A 140 18.63 19.51 -6.63
N ALA A 141 18.45 18.28 -7.12
CA ALA A 141 17.51 17.31 -6.55
C ALA A 141 17.84 17.02 -5.08
N ALA A 142 19.12 16.85 -4.73
CA ALA A 142 19.55 16.62 -3.36
C ALA A 142 19.26 17.80 -2.42
N VAL A 143 19.34 19.03 -2.91
CA VAL A 143 18.96 20.24 -2.15
C VAL A 143 17.44 20.30 -1.98
N LEU A 144 16.66 20.09 -3.04
CA LEU A 144 15.20 20.06 -2.98
C LEU A 144 14.68 18.99 -2.02
N ARG A 145 15.22 17.76 -2.08
CA ARG A 145 14.86 16.68 -1.15
C ARG A 145 15.12 17.07 0.30
N ARG A 146 16.27 17.67 0.60
CA ARG A 146 16.59 18.15 1.96
C ARG A 146 15.66 19.27 2.43
N GLY A 147 15.27 20.18 1.53
CA GLY A 147 14.28 21.22 1.82
C GLY A 147 12.90 20.62 2.11
N ALA A 148 12.42 19.73 1.25
CA ALA A 148 11.15 19.02 1.41
C ALA A 148 11.11 18.20 2.70
N ALA A 149 12.19 17.48 3.04
CA ALA A 149 12.31 16.72 4.27
C ALA A 149 12.09 17.58 5.54
N ARG A 150 12.65 18.79 5.57
CA ARG A 150 12.46 19.71 6.70
C ARG A 150 11.02 20.19 6.83
N ILE A 151 10.37 20.53 5.71
CA ILE A 151 8.97 20.96 5.69
C ILE A 151 8.06 19.81 6.16
N LEU A 152 8.26 18.63 5.60
CA LEU A 152 7.49 17.43 5.95
C LEU A 152 7.67 17.06 7.43
N ALA A 153 8.90 17.15 7.95
CA ALA A 153 9.16 16.91 9.37
C ALA A 153 8.47 17.93 10.28
N GLY A 154 8.45 19.22 9.90
CA GLY A 154 7.72 20.26 10.64
C GLY A 154 6.22 19.97 10.72
N LEU A 155 5.63 19.46 9.63
CA LEU A 155 4.23 19.02 9.61
C LEU A 155 4.01 17.73 10.40
N ALA A 156 4.94 16.78 10.32
CA ALA A 156 4.86 15.48 10.99
C ALA A 156 4.93 15.57 12.52
N ARG A 157 5.55 16.63 13.06
CA ARG A 157 5.63 16.89 14.52
C ARG A 157 4.32 17.45 15.10
N ARG A 158 3.35 17.86 14.28
CA ARG A 158 2.09 18.42 14.78
C ARG A 158 1.19 17.29 15.32
N PRO A 159 0.69 17.39 16.56
CA PRO A 159 -0.25 16.41 17.09
C PRO A 159 -1.55 16.46 16.30
N VAL A 160 -2.14 15.29 16.06
CA VAL A 160 -3.42 15.13 15.35
C VAL A 160 -4.34 14.31 16.22
N VAL A 161 -5.50 14.87 16.56
CA VAL A 161 -6.49 14.21 17.42
C VAL A 161 -7.09 12.99 16.69
N PRO A 162 -7.08 11.78 17.27
CA PRO A 162 -7.71 10.60 16.67
C PRO A 162 -9.23 10.71 16.55
N GLY A 163 -9.82 9.97 15.60
CA GLY A 163 -11.26 9.73 15.52
C GLY A 163 -12.09 10.81 14.81
N VAL A 164 -11.46 11.79 14.16
CA VAL A 164 -12.18 12.91 13.53
C VAL A 164 -12.66 12.57 12.11
N SER A 165 -11.88 11.82 11.33
CA SER A 165 -12.27 11.49 9.94
C SER A 165 -13.28 10.36 9.76
N PRO A 166 -13.46 9.36 10.66
CA PRO A 166 -14.40 8.26 10.40
C PRO A 166 -15.85 8.70 10.18
N GLY A 167 -16.25 9.87 10.70
CA GLY A 167 -17.57 10.46 10.48
C GLY A 167 -17.85 10.89 9.04
N LEU A 168 -16.83 10.96 8.17
CA LEU A 168 -16.98 11.23 6.74
C LEU A 168 -17.60 10.07 5.96
N LEU A 169 -17.66 8.88 6.58
CA LEU A 169 -18.17 7.67 5.97
C LEU A 169 -19.31 7.08 6.81
N PRO A 170 -20.27 6.37 6.19
CA PRO A 170 -21.32 5.67 6.94
C PRO A 170 -20.75 4.67 7.96
N PRO A 171 -21.41 4.45 9.11
CA PRO A 171 -21.06 3.37 10.04
C PRO A 171 -21.05 2.00 9.35
N ALA A 172 -20.14 1.12 9.78
CA ALA A 172 -20.00 -0.22 9.22
C ALA A 172 -19.59 -1.22 10.30
N THR A 173 -19.97 -2.48 10.11
CA THR A 173 -19.52 -3.61 10.92
C THR A 173 -18.06 -3.93 10.61
N VAL A 174 -17.30 -4.37 11.61
CA VAL A 174 -15.88 -4.71 11.46
C VAL A 174 -15.75 -6.09 10.80
N PRO A 175 -15.13 -6.19 9.60
CA PRO A 175 -14.84 -7.48 8.98
C PRO A 175 -13.77 -8.28 9.76
N PRO A 176 -13.80 -9.63 9.75
CA PRO A 176 -12.85 -10.46 10.51
C PRO A 176 -11.38 -10.26 10.13
N ASP A 177 -11.11 -9.92 8.87
CA ASP A 177 -9.77 -9.63 8.35
C ASP A 177 -9.19 -8.28 8.83
N LEU A 178 -9.97 -7.50 9.58
CA LEU A 178 -9.56 -6.29 10.29
C LEU A 178 -9.41 -6.48 11.81
N SER A 179 -9.43 -7.72 12.30
CA SER A 179 -9.23 -8.05 13.72
C SER A 179 -7.95 -7.48 14.34
N TRP A 180 -6.92 -7.21 13.52
CA TRP A 180 -5.68 -6.54 13.96
C TRP A 180 -5.90 -5.11 14.46
N THR A 181 -7.04 -4.48 14.18
CA THR A 181 -7.40 -3.15 14.70
C THR A 181 -7.58 -3.14 16.23
N GLY A 182 -7.86 -4.31 16.84
CA GLY A 182 -8.00 -4.49 18.28
C GLY A 182 -8.96 -3.48 18.92
N ASP A 183 -8.68 -3.12 20.18
CA ASP A 183 -9.53 -2.19 20.95
C ASP A 183 -9.18 -0.72 20.70
N ARG A 184 -8.99 -0.32 19.43
CA ARG A 184 -8.67 1.06 19.04
C ARG A 184 -9.84 1.68 18.27
N PRO A 185 -10.79 2.37 18.94
CA PRO A 185 -12.04 2.81 18.32
C PRO A 185 -11.87 3.62 17.03
N HIS A 186 -10.87 4.50 16.98
CA HIS A 186 -10.60 5.32 15.80
C HIS A 186 -10.09 4.49 14.60
N LEU A 187 -9.21 3.49 14.82
CA LEU A 187 -8.75 2.60 13.75
C LEU A 187 -9.84 1.63 13.32
N VAL A 188 -10.58 1.05 14.27
CA VAL A 188 -11.73 0.20 14.02
C VAL A 188 -12.73 0.93 13.12
N ALA A 189 -13.14 2.15 13.50
CA ALA A 189 -14.07 2.95 12.71
C ALA A 189 -13.48 3.35 11.35
N ALA A 190 -12.22 3.77 11.30
CA ALA A 190 -11.58 4.20 10.06
C ALA A 190 -11.53 3.08 9.01
N PHE A 191 -11.02 1.91 9.40
CA PHE A 191 -10.79 0.81 8.47
C PHE A 191 -12.08 0.04 8.15
N ALA A 192 -12.99 -0.17 9.12
CA ALA A 192 -14.25 -0.85 8.84
C ALA A 192 -15.13 -0.03 7.88
N ARG A 193 -15.27 1.28 8.11
CA ARG A 193 -16.07 2.16 7.24
C ARG A 193 -15.45 2.31 5.86
N SER A 194 -14.12 2.46 5.79
CA SER A 194 -13.40 2.53 4.50
C SER A 194 -13.51 1.22 3.72
N ALA A 195 -13.35 0.07 4.38
CA ALA A 195 -13.53 -1.24 3.76
C ALA A 195 -14.95 -1.41 3.20
N ALA A 196 -15.98 -1.08 3.97
CA ALA A 196 -17.37 -1.23 3.54
C ALA A 196 -17.69 -0.41 2.28
N VAL A 197 -17.26 0.86 2.22
CA VAL A 197 -17.53 1.69 1.03
C VAL A 197 -16.71 1.27 -0.20
N VAL A 198 -15.49 0.76 0.01
CA VAL A 198 -14.65 0.22 -1.06
C VAL A 198 -15.20 -1.10 -1.58
N ASP A 199 -15.68 -1.98 -0.70
CA ASP A 199 -16.33 -3.24 -1.07
C ASP A 199 -17.60 -2.96 -1.88
N ALA A 200 -18.46 -2.05 -1.41
CA ALA A 200 -19.67 -1.64 -2.14
C ALA A 200 -19.34 -1.00 -3.51
N ALA A 201 -18.23 -0.26 -3.63
CA ALA A 201 -17.75 0.25 -4.91
C ALA A 201 -17.26 -0.86 -5.84
N GLY A 202 -16.50 -1.82 -5.31
CA GLY A 202 -16.10 -3.00 -6.06
C GLY A 202 -17.29 -3.84 -6.53
N GLU A 203 -18.34 -3.94 -5.72
CA GLU A 203 -19.56 -4.66 -6.09
C GLU A 203 -20.25 -4.10 -7.33
N ARG A 204 -20.28 -2.77 -7.44
CA ARG A 204 -20.86 -2.04 -8.58
C ARG A 204 -19.94 -2.05 -9.81
N THR A 205 -18.65 -1.87 -9.59
CA THR A 205 -17.70 -1.50 -10.65
C THR A 205 -16.87 -2.67 -11.18
N VAL A 206 -16.62 -3.70 -10.36
CA VAL A 206 -15.75 -4.82 -10.74
C VAL A 206 -16.59 -6.06 -11.01
N PRO A 207 -16.59 -6.68 -12.21
CA PRO A 207 -17.43 -7.83 -12.50
C PRO A 207 -17.26 -8.98 -11.49
N ALA A 208 -18.35 -9.65 -11.14
CA ALA A 208 -18.31 -10.74 -10.15
C ALA A 208 -17.29 -11.86 -10.48
N PRO A 209 -17.10 -12.28 -11.76
CA PRO A 209 -16.03 -13.21 -12.13
C PRO A 209 -14.63 -12.68 -11.82
N VAL A 210 -14.38 -11.39 -12.03
CA VAL A 210 -13.10 -10.74 -11.69
C VAL A 210 -12.88 -10.71 -10.18
N ARG A 211 -13.93 -10.40 -9.40
CA ARG A 211 -13.81 -10.38 -7.94
C ARG A 211 -13.43 -11.75 -7.39
N ARG A 212 -14.12 -12.81 -7.85
CA ARG A 212 -13.79 -14.20 -7.50
C ARG A 212 -12.38 -14.60 -7.92
N LEU A 213 -11.96 -14.20 -9.14
CA LEU A 213 -10.61 -14.46 -9.62
C LEU A 213 -9.57 -13.84 -8.69
N LEU A 214 -9.67 -12.54 -8.36
CA LEU A 214 -8.71 -11.89 -7.49
C LEU A 214 -8.65 -12.59 -6.12
N THR A 215 -9.79 -12.86 -5.49
CA THR A 215 -9.86 -13.57 -4.21
C THR A 215 -9.16 -14.93 -4.27
N ALA A 216 -9.37 -15.71 -5.33
CA ALA A 216 -8.72 -17.00 -5.52
C ALA A 216 -7.20 -16.90 -5.72
N GLN A 217 -6.69 -15.75 -6.20
CA GLN A 217 -5.26 -15.51 -6.38
C GLN A 217 -4.56 -14.99 -5.11
N LEU A 218 -5.28 -14.37 -4.17
CA LEU A 218 -4.68 -13.78 -2.94
C LEU A 218 -3.73 -14.70 -2.17
N PRO A 219 -3.95 -16.03 -2.06
CA PRO A 219 -2.98 -16.93 -1.43
C PRO A 219 -1.56 -16.88 -2.01
N ARG A 220 -1.40 -16.43 -3.27
CA ARG A 220 -0.10 -16.26 -3.94
C ARG A 220 0.59 -14.94 -3.57
N LEU A 221 -0.10 -14.02 -2.90
CA LEU A 221 0.44 -12.72 -2.51
C LEU A 221 1.24 -12.87 -1.19
N GLY A 222 2.50 -12.44 -1.23
CA GLY A 222 3.39 -12.37 -0.06
C GLY A 222 3.81 -10.93 0.26
N ALA A 223 4.65 -10.78 1.29
CA ALA A 223 5.38 -9.56 1.61
C ALA A 223 6.89 -9.88 1.55
N PRO A 224 7.67 -9.27 0.64
CA PRO A 224 7.22 -8.36 -0.42
C PRO A 224 6.34 -9.09 -1.45
N PRO A 225 5.52 -8.35 -2.24
CA PRO A 225 4.85 -8.92 -3.40
C PRO A 225 5.87 -9.62 -4.33
N PRO A 226 5.47 -10.70 -5.02
CA PRO A 226 6.38 -11.46 -5.86
C PRO A 226 7.02 -10.57 -6.94
N VAL A 227 8.35 -10.66 -7.05
CA VAL A 227 9.09 -9.93 -8.08
C VAL A 227 8.85 -10.58 -9.43
N LEU A 228 8.12 -9.90 -10.30
CA LEU A 228 7.82 -10.39 -11.65
C LEU A 228 8.94 -10.13 -12.65
N ASP A 229 10.13 -9.75 -12.16
CA ASP A 229 11.24 -9.28 -12.98
C ASP A 229 12.26 -10.36 -13.31
N ALA A 230 12.27 -11.45 -12.55
CA ALA A 230 13.26 -12.51 -12.69
C ALA A 230 12.96 -13.49 -13.84
N ARG A 231 11.81 -13.35 -14.53
CA ARG A 231 11.45 -14.20 -15.67
C ARG A 231 11.78 -13.51 -17.00
N PRO A 232 12.17 -14.25 -18.05
CA PRO A 232 12.26 -13.73 -19.42
C PRO A 232 10.98 -12.97 -19.81
N ALA A 233 11.08 -11.89 -20.59
CA ALA A 233 9.94 -11.00 -20.93
C ALA A 233 8.67 -11.76 -21.36
N ALA A 234 8.83 -12.80 -22.19
CA ALA A 234 7.75 -13.67 -22.65
C ALA A 234 7.00 -14.43 -21.54
N LEU A 235 7.62 -14.63 -20.38
CA LEU A 235 7.06 -15.37 -19.24
C LEU A 235 6.61 -14.47 -18.09
N ARG A 236 6.84 -13.14 -18.18
CA ARG A 236 6.51 -12.17 -17.11
C ARG A 236 5.00 -11.96 -16.95
N HIS A 237 4.26 -12.06 -18.04
CA HIS A 237 2.79 -11.90 -18.05
C HIS A 237 2.03 -13.19 -18.33
N ARG A 238 2.72 -14.30 -18.60
CA ARG A 238 2.08 -15.58 -18.94
C ARG A 238 1.07 -16.04 -17.87
N TRP A 239 1.41 -15.92 -16.58
CA TRP A 239 0.46 -16.25 -15.51
C TRP A 239 -0.77 -15.33 -15.53
N LEU A 240 -0.57 -14.04 -15.79
CA LEU A 240 -1.66 -13.05 -15.84
C LEU A 240 -2.60 -13.38 -16.99
N ASP A 241 -2.06 -13.69 -18.15
CA ASP A 241 -2.82 -14.09 -19.34
C ASP A 241 -3.57 -15.41 -19.10
N GLU A 242 -2.93 -16.40 -18.48
CA GLU A 242 -3.55 -17.67 -18.05
C GLU A 242 -4.69 -17.45 -17.04
N CYS A 243 -4.52 -16.55 -16.07
CA CYS A 243 -5.57 -16.24 -15.09
C CYS A 243 -6.80 -15.59 -15.73
N VAL A 244 -6.60 -14.65 -16.64
CA VAL A 244 -7.72 -13.93 -17.27
C VAL A 244 -8.35 -14.70 -18.42
N ALA A 245 -7.69 -15.71 -18.99
CA ALA A 245 -8.25 -16.55 -20.06
C ALA A 245 -9.58 -17.22 -19.65
N GLY A 246 -9.72 -17.58 -18.37
CA GLY A 246 -10.93 -18.14 -17.79
C GLY A 246 -12.07 -17.14 -17.55
N LEU A 247 -11.84 -15.85 -17.76
CA LEU A 247 -12.89 -14.83 -17.65
C LEU A 247 -13.68 -14.69 -18.97
N PRO A 248 -14.96 -14.31 -18.89
CA PRO A 248 -15.70 -13.81 -20.05
C PRO A 248 -14.90 -12.73 -20.79
N GLU A 249 -14.92 -12.76 -22.11
CA GLU A 249 -14.14 -11.83 -22.96
C GLU A 249 -14.32 -10.33 -22.58
N PRO A 250 -15.54 -9.87 -22.22
CA PRO A 250 -15.76 -8.52 -21.70
C PRO A 250 -15.06 -8.17 -20.39
N ASP A 251 -14.84 -9.16 -19.53
CA ASP A 251 -14.30 -8.96 -18.18
C ASP A 251 -12.76 -9.01 -18.15
N ARG A 252 -12.13 -9.50 -19.22
CA ARG A 252 -10.68 -9.73 -19.28
C ARG A 252 -9.85 -8.46 -19.04
N PRO A 253 -10.18 -7.28 -19.61
CA PRO A 253 -9.43 -6.06 -19.32
C PRO A 253 -9.49 -5.67 -17.83
N ALA A 254 -10.69 -5.69 -17.23
CA ALA A 254 -10.89 -5.38 -15.83
C ALA A 254 -10.16 -6.38 -14.92
N GLY A 255 -10.23 -7.68 -15.25
CA GLY A 255 -9.50 -8.74 -14.55
C GLY A 255 -7.99 -8.58 -14.61
N ARG A 256 -7.46 -8.20 -15.79
CA ARG A 256 -6.03 -7.93 -15.98
C ARG A 256 -5.58 -6.76 -15.11
N LEU A 257 -6.29 -5.64 -15.16
CA LEU A 257 -5.96 -4.45 -14.37
C LEU A 257 -6.06 -4.74 -12.87
N ALA A 258 -7.10 -5.43 -12.41
CA ALA A 258 -7.28 -5.81 -11.01
C ALA A 258 -6.11 -6.65 -10.47
N LEU A 259 -5.68 -7.66 -11.22
CA LEU A 259 -4.53 -8.49 -10.85
C LEU A 259 -3.21 -7.70 -10.88
N LEU A 260 -3.00 -6.84 -11.87
CA LEU A 260 -1.81 -5.98 -11.91
C LEU A 260 -1.78 -5.03 -10.71
N VAL A 261 -2.88 -4.35 -10.39
CA VAL A 261 -2.97 -3.46 -9.23
C VAL A 261 -2.65 -4.21 -7.93
N ALA A 262 -3.22 -5.41 -7.75
CA ALA A 262 -3.03 -6.18 -6.52
C ALA A 262 -1.59 -6.73 -6.36
N PHE A 263 -0.98 -7.24 -7.44
CA PHE A 263 0.29 -7.98 -7.36
C PHE A 263 1.52 -7.20 -7.82
N ALA A 264 1.36 -6.26 -8.75
CA ALA A 264 2.46 -5.60 -9.44
C ALA A 264 2.06 -4.24 -10.02
N SER A 265 1.48 -3.37 -9.19
CA SER A 265 0.96 -2.06 -9.60
C SER A 265 2.00 -1.19 -10.32
N TYR A 266 3.28 -1.33 -9.97
CA TYR A 266 4.42 -0.68 -10.62
C TYR A 266 4.62 -1.07 -12.10
N ARG A 267 3.82 -2.01 -12.62
CA ARG A 267 3.82 -2.45 -14.03
C ARG A 267 2.56 -2.07 -14.79
N VAL A 268 1.60 -1.41 -14.15
CA VAL A 268 0.41 -0.94 -14.85
C VAL A 268 0.85 0.09 -15.87
N THR A 269 0.40 -0.07 -17.11
CA THR A 269 0.72 0.83 -18.22
C THR A 269 -0.54 1.58 -18.67
N ALA A 270 -0.34 2.66 -19.44
CA ALA A 270 -1.44 3.36 -20.11
C ALA A 270 -2.29 2.40 -20.96
N ALA A 271 -1.66 1.43 -21.64
CA ALA A 271 -2.37 0.44 -22.45
C ALA A 271 -3.27 -0.49 -21.62
N ASP A 272 -2.92 -0.79 -20.37
CA ASP A 272 -3.81 -1.58 -19.48
C ASP A 272 -5.05 -0.75 -19.09
N VAL A 273 -4.87 0.56 -18.85
CA VAL A 273 -5.97 1.50 -18.54
C VAL A 273 -6.87 1.72 -19.77
N ASP A 274 -6.30 1.92 -20.95
CA ASP A 274 -7.03 2.15 -22.20
C ASP A 274 -7.90 0.96 -22.57
N ARG A 275 -7.42 -0.28 -22.34
CA ARG A 275 -8.21 -1.51 -22.56
C ARG A 275 -9.44 -1.57 -21.66
N VAL A 276 -9.37 -1.04 -20.44
CA VAL A 276 -10.51 -0.97 -19.52
C VAL A 276 -11.46 0.16 -19.92
N ARG A 277 -10.95 1.32 -20.32
CA ARG A 277 -11.75 2.41 -20.89
C ARG A 277 -12.53 1.98 -22.13
N ALA A 278 -11.91 1.18 -23.01
CA ALA A 278 -12.57 0.61 -24.18
C ALA A 278 -13.78 -0.29 -23.86
N ARG A 279 -13.93 -0.72 -22.59
CA ARG A 279 -15.11 -1.45 -22.08
C ARG A 279 -16.12 -0.53 -21.36
N GLY A 280 -16.00 0.78 -21.51
CA GLY A 280 -16.96 1.77 -21.00
C GLY A 280 -16.68 2.29 -19.59
N TYR A 281 -15.50 2.03 -19.01
CA TYR A 281 -15.14 2.58 -17.71
C TYR A 281 -14.77 4.06 -17.82
N ASP A 282 -15.42 4.88 -17.00
CA ASP A 282 -15.05 6.28 -16.79
C ASP A 282 -13.97 6.41 -15.70
N ASP A 283 -13.57 7.64 -15.38
CA ASP A 283 -12.54 7.93 -14.38
C ASP A 283 -12.92 7.41 -13.00
N ARG A 284 -14.21 7.53 -12.64
CA ARG A 284 -14.75 7.02 -11.39
C ARG A 284 -14.63 5.50 -11.33
N GLY A 285 -15.02 4.80 -12.39
CA GLY A 285 -14.94 3.36 -12.50
C GLY A 285 -13.50 2.85 -12.43
N LEU A 286 -12.55 3.52 -13.07
CA LEU A 286 -11.13 3.18 -12.98
C LEU A 286 -10.59 3.34 -11.55
N VAL A 287 -10.90 4.46 -10.89
CA VAL A 287 -10.50 4.70 -9.50
C VAL A 287 -11.12 3.68 -8.55
N GLU A 288 -12.41 3.38 -8.69
CA GLU A 288 -13.11 2.40 -7.85
C GLU A 288 -12.59 0.97 -8.06
N LEU A 289 -12.32 0.55 -9.31
CA LEU A 289 -11.72 -0.76 -9.61
C LEU A 289 -10.33 -0.91 -9.01
N ALA A 290 -9.48 0.11 -9.18
CA ALA A 290 -8.12 0.11 -8.65
C ALA A 290 -8.14 0.15 -7.11
N ALA A 291 -8.99 1.00 -6.51
CA ALA A 291 -9.13 1.10 -5.06
C ALA A 291 -9.60 -0.22 -4.44
N TRP A 292 -10.61 -0.87 -5.04
CA TRP A 292 -11.09 -2.16 -4.58
C TRP A 292 -10.01 -3.24 -4.66
N SER A 293 -9.33 -3.34 -5.80
CA SER A 293 -8.27 -4.33 -6.01
C SER A 293 -7.08 -4.12 -5.06
N SER A 294 -6.73 -2.85 -4.85
CA SER A 294 -5.67 -2.41 -3.95
C SER A 294 -6.00 -2.71 -2.47
N LEU A 295 -7.19 -2.32 -2.00
CA LEU A 295 -7.57 -2.54 -0.60
C LEU A 295 -7.80 -4.02 -0.29
N THR A 296 -8.33 -4.79 -1.25
CA THR A 296 -8.46 -6.25 -1.13
C THR A 296 -7.11 -6.91 -0.86
N ALA A 297 -6.07 -6.54 -1.62
CA ALA A 297 -4.71 -7.02 -1.41
C ALA A 297 -4.12 -6.54 -0.08
N ALA A 298 -4.33 -5.27 0.28
CA ALA A 298 -3.81 -4.69 1.51
C ALA A 298 -4.42 -5.34 2.78
N ARG A 299 -5.74 -5.57 2.78
CA ARG A 299 -6.45 -6.26 3.86
C ARG A 299 -5.99 -7.70 4.03
N TYR A 300 -5.79 -8.41 2.92
CA TYR A 300 -5.26 -9.77 2.94
C TYR A 300 -3.87 -9.84 3.62
N LEU A 301 -2.99 -8.88 3.32
CA LEU A 301 -1.67 -8.79 3.98
C LEU A 301 -1.80 -8.38 5.46
N GLY A 302 -2.66 -7.40 5.77
CA GLY A 302 -2.92 -6.94 7.14
C GLY A 302 -3.42 -8.04 8.07
N ALA A 303 -4.36 -8.87 7.62
CA ALA A 303 -4.90 -10.02 8.36
C ALA A 303 -3.84 -11.09 8.73
N ARG A 304 -2.66 -10.99 8.12
CA ARG A 304 -1.52 -11.89 8.33
C ARG A 304 -0.33 -11.21 8.99
N ALA A 305 -0.36 -9.88 9.15
CA ALA A 305 0.79 -9.08 9.59
C ALA A 305 1.24 -9.37 11.03
N LEU A 306 0.33 -9.84 11.88
CA LEU A 306 0.61 -10.26 13.25
C LEU A 306 0.84 -11.77 13.40
N ARG A 307 0.73 -12.55 12.31
CA ARG A 307 0.93 -14.00 12.37
C ARG A 307 2.41 -14.31 12.44
N VAL A 308 2.81 -15.11 13.41
CA VAL A 308 4.11 -15.77 13.39
C VAL A 308 4.06 -16.81 12.27
N ALA A 309 4.80 -16.59 11.19
CA ALA A 309 4.96 -17.63 10.18
C ALA A 309 5.66 -18.83 10.84
N PRO A 310 5.21 -20.08 10.62
CA PRO A 310 6.05 -21.22 10.96
C PRO A 310 7.38 -21.06 10.22
N ALA A 311 8.48 -21.45 10.88
CA ALA A 311 9.81 -21.41 10.28
C ALA A 311 9.76 -22.03 8.87
N PRO A 312 10.42 -21.43 7.86
CA PRO A 312 10.42 -22.02 6.53
C PRO A 312 11.02 -23.42 6.62
N THR A 313 10.19 -24.44 6.39
CA THR A 313 10.68 -25.79 6.17
C THR A 313 11.56 -25.74 4.94
N ALA A 314 12.87 -25.93 5.12
CA ALA A 314 13.80 -26.14 4.03
C ALA A 314 13.25 -27.26 3.14
N GLY A 315 12.88 -26.93 1.91
CA GLY A 315 12.09 -27.86 1.11
C GLY A 315 11.77 -27.39 -0.30
N TRP A 316 12.73 -26.77 -1.00
CA TRP A 316 12.77 -26.94 -2.45
C TRP A 316 13.28 -28.35 -2.74
N SER A 317 12.42 -29.36 -2.63
CA SER A 317 12.71 -30.65 -3.24
C SER A 317 12.38 -30.57 -4.71
N ARG A 318 13.44 -30.58 -5.52
CA ARG A 318 13.39 -30.94 -6.93
C ARG A 318 12.66 -32.29 -7.03
N ARG A 319 11.47 -32.32 -7.60
CA ARG A 319 10.93 -33.55 -8.17
C ARG A 319 11.15 -33.52 -9.68
N THR A 320 12.24 -34.17 -10.04
CA THR A 320 12.43 -35.06 -11.18
C THR A 320 11.24 -35.15 -12.14
N ILE A 321 11.52 -34.71 -13.38
CA ILE A 321 10.93 -35.26 -14.59
C ILE A 321 11.45 -36.69 -14.68
N GLY A 322 10.53 -37.64 -14.64
CA GLY A 322 10.64 -38.95 -15.27
C GLY A 322 9.59 -38.99 -16.38
#